data_AF-A0A2J7R5E4-F1
#
_entry.id   AF-A0A2J7R5E4-F1
#
_cell.length_a   1.000
_cell.length_b   1.000
_cell.length_c   1.000
_cell.angle_alpha   90.00
_cell.angle_beta   90.00
_cell.angle_gamma   90.00
#
_symmetry.space_group_name_H-M   'P 1'
#
loop_
_entity.id
_entity.type
_entity.pdbx_description
1 polymer ?
#
loop_
_entity_poly.entity_id
_entity_poly.type
_entity_poly.pdbx_seq_one_letter_code
_entity_poly.pdbx_strand_id
1 'polypeptide(L)'
;MGREIYRASAGNVKRSKEEIEADKEEEDEFGYTTNKVKKKYGSLGHSVLAVQLERGRQGLGLSLAGHKDRSRMAVFVCGLNPNGAASRSGGIQVGDEILEVNGVVLQGRCHLNASAIIKGLPGPMFKVIVLRRDAALED
;
A
#
# COMPACT_ATOMS: atom_id res chain seq x y z
N MET A 1 2.21 -10.92 -20.51
CA MET A 1 1.01 -10.80 -19.66
C MET A 1 0.94 -9.36 -19.17
N GLY A 2 -0.17 -8.67 -19.40
CA GLY A 2 -0.37 -7.32 -18.85
C GLY A 2 -0.42 -7.38 -17.32
N ARG A 3 0.19 -6.41 -16.64
CA ARG A 3 0.06 -6.26 -15.18
C ARG A 3 -1.36 -5.78 -14.86
N GLU A 4 -2.05 -6.44 -13.96
CA GLU A 4 -3.42 -6.07 -13.56
C GLU A 4 -3.38 -4.86 -12.63
N ILE A 5 -3.63 -3.67 -13.17
CA ILE A 5 -3.78 -2.43 -12.39
C ILE A 5 -5.28 -2.15 -12.23
N TYR A 6 -5.73 -2.00 -10.98
CA TYR A 6 -7.14 -1.79 -10.70
C TYR A 6 -7.57 -0.41 -11.16
N ARG A 7 -8.75 -0.29 -11.79
CA ARG A 7 -9.29 1.02 -12.20
C ARG A 7 -9.41 2.01 -11.03
N ALA A 8 -9.67 1.49 -9.83
CA ALA A 8 -9.75 2.28 -8.62
C ALA A 8 -8.38 2.66 -8.05
N SER A 9 -7.26 2.10 -8.51
CA SER A 9 -5.89 2.36 -8.04
C SER A 9 -5.54 3.84 -8.03
N ALA A 10 -4.68 4.27 -7.10
CA ALA A 10 -4.09 5.60 -7.12
C ALA A 10 -3.40 5.90 -8.47
N GLY A 11 -2.86 4.88 -9.14
CA GLY A 11 -2.25 5.04 -10.46
C GLY A 11 -3.22 5.50 -11.56
N ASN A 12 -4.53 5.28 -11.38
CA ASN A 12 -5.57 5.67 -12.34
C ASN A 12 -6.34 6.93 -11.93
N VAL A 13 -5.89 7.64 -10.89
CA VAL A 13 -6.51 8.88 -10.43
C VAL A 13 -6.42 9.95 -11.52
N LYS A 14 -7.59 10.48 -11.89
CA LYS A 14 -7.68 11.62 -12.82
C LYS A 14 -7.16 12.88 -12.13
N ARG A 15 -6.34 13.63 -12.85
CA ARG A 15 -5.78 14.93 -12.45
C ARG A 15 -6.25 16.00 -13.42
N SER A 16 -6.39 17.24 -12.94
CA SER A 16 -6.59 18.40 -13.79
C SER A 16 -5.31 18.68 -14.59
N LYS A 17 -5.40 19.58 -15.57
CA LYS A 17 -4.25 19.95 -16.39
C LYS A 17 -3.14 20.58 -15.52
N GLU A 18 -3.54 21.45 -14.59
CA GLU A 18 -2.65 22.15 -13.67
C GLU A 18 -1.96 21.16 -12.72
N GLU A 19 -2.67 20.15 -12.23
CA GLU A 19 -2.10 19.10 -11.38
C GLU A 19 -1.10 18.22 -12.14
N ILE A 20 -1.31 17.98 -13.43
CA ILE A 20 -0.36 17.26 -14.29
C ILE A 20 0.90 18.10 -14.50
N GLU A 21 0.75 19.39 -14.80
CA GLU A 21 1.87 20.31 -14.99
C GLU A 21 2.69 20.53 -13.70
N ALA A 22 2.04 20.48 -12.53
CA ALA A 22 2.69 20.59 -11.23
C ALA A 22 3.37 19.30 -10.75
N ASP A 23 2.95 18.14 -11.27
CA ASP A 23 3.53 16.84 -10.92
C ASP A 23 4.77 16.56 -11.77
N LYS A 24 5.94 16.78 -11.16
CA LYS A 24 7.24 16.58 -11.82
C LYS A 24 7.72 15.13 -11.73
N GLU A 25 7.01 14.26 -11.00
CA GLU A 25 7.37 12.84 -10.89
C GLU A 25 6.91 12.09 -12.13
N GLU A 26 7.81 11.27 -12.69
CA GLU A 26 7.41 10.28 -13.68
C GLU A 26 6.62 9.17 -13.00
N GLU A 27 5.57 8.69 -13.67
CA GLU A 27 4.75 7.61 -13.17
C GLU A 27 5.55 6.31 -13.12
N ASP A 28 5.50 5.59 -12.00
CA ASP A 28 6.12 4.26 -11.91
C ASP A 28 5.33 3.21 -12.71
N GLU A 29 5.78 1.94 -12.67
CA GLU A 29 5.14 0.87 -13.45
C GLU A 29 3.66 0.62 -13.12
N PHE A 30 3.16 1.14 -12.00
CA PHE A 30 1.78 1.03 -11.56
C PHE A 30 1.00 2.34 -11.73
N GLY A 31 1.61 3.34 -12.37
CA GLY A 31 1.03 4.65 -12.60
C GLY A 31 1.16 5.58 -11.39
N TYR A 32 1.89 5.22 -10.34
CA TYR A 32 1.95 6.01 -9.12
C TYR A 32 2.90 7.20 -9.22
N THR A 33 2.46 8.31 -8.64
CA THR A 33 3.29 9.45 -8.21
C THR A 33 2.89 9.82 -6.78
N THR A 34 3.74 10.56 -6.07
CA THR A 34 3.37 11.06 -4.73
C THR A 34 2.08 11.87 -4.77
N ASN A 35 1.88 12.69 -5.81
CA ASN A 35 0.68 13.51 -5.94
C ASN A 35 -0.58 12.68 -6.21
N LYS A 36 -0.51 11.64 -7.04
CA LYS A 36 -1.66 10.73 -7.25
C LYS A 36 -2.06 10.00 -5.97
N VAL A 37 -1.06 9.48 -5.23
CA VAL A 37 -1.29 8.79 -3.96
C VAL A 37 -1.90 9.75 -2.93
N LYS A 38 -1.34 10.97 -2.78
CA LYS A 38 -1.89 12.02 -1.91
C LYS A 38 -3.28 12.46 -2.33
N LYS A 39 -3.55 12.61 -3.63
CA LYS A 39 -4.88 13.00 -4.12
C LYS A 39 -5.94 11.96 -3.77
N LYS A 40 -5.60 10.68 -3.82
CA LYS A 40 -6.54 9.60 -3.48
C LYS A 40 -6.73 9.43 -1.97
N TYR A 41 -5.64 9.44 -1.22
CA TYR A 41 -5.65 9.00 0.18
C TYR A 41 -5.36 10.11 1.19
N GLY A 42 -5.04 11.32 0.75
CA GLY A 42 -4.70 12.45 1.63
C GLY A 42 -5.88 12.95 2.46
N SER A 43 -7.13 12.67 2.07
CA SER A 43 -8.32 12.98 2.86
C SER A 43 -8.54 12.04 4.06
N LEU A 44 -7.77 10.96 4.18
CA LEU A 44 -7.87 10.02 5.30
C LEU A 44 -7.31 10.59 6.62
N GLY A 45 -6.74 11.80 6.62
CA GLY A 45 -6.29 12.49 7.83
C GLY A 45 -5.05 11.89 8.49
N HIS A 46 -4.38 10.96 7.84
CA HIS A 46 -3.21 10.26 8.34
C HIS A 46 -2.08 10.26 7.30
N SER A 47 -0.87 9.88 7.72
CA SER A 47 0.29 9.88 6.85
C SER A 47 0.20 8.73 5.83
N VAL A 48 0.30 9.05 4.54
CA VAL A 48 0.30 8.05 3.46
C VAL A 48 1.71 7.89 2.92
N LEU A 49 2.22 6.66 2.92
CA LEU A 49 3.59 6.35 2.51
C LEU A 49 3.58 5.36 1.35
N ALA A 50 4.44 5.60 0.36
CA ALA A 50 4.73 4.66 -0.71
C ALA A 50 6.08 3.98 -0.43
N VAL A 51 6.06 2.67 -0.17
CA VAL A 51 7.25 1.90 0.21
C VAL A 51 7.57 0.89 -0.88
N GLN A 52 8.85 0.79 -1.24
CA GLN A 52 9.33 -0.20 -2.19
C GLN A 52 9.98 -1.36 -1.44
N LEU A 53 9.55 -2.59 -1.71
CA LEU A 53 10.08 -3.81 -1.10
C LEU A 53 10.56 -4.78 -2.17
N GLU A 54 11.74 -5.33 -1.97
CA GLU A 54 12.22 -6.46 -2.76
C GLU A 54 11.84 -7.78 -2.08
N ARG A 55 11.09 -8.62 -2.77
CA ARG A 55 10.62 -9.93 -2.29
C ARG A 55 11.81 -10.84 -1.98
N GLY A 56 11.93 -11.24 -0.72
CA GLY A 56 12.91 -12.24 -0.30
C GLY A 56 12.40 -13.67 -0.48
N ARG A 57 13.23 -14.66 -0.10
CA ARG A 57 12.88 -16.09 -0.14
C ARG A 57 11.58 -16.44 0.59
N GLN A 58 11.27 -15.71 1.66
CA GLN A 58 10.06 -15.89 2.48
C GLN A 58 8.95 -14.88 2.13
N GLY A 59 9.00 -14.26 0.95
CA GLY A 59 8.07 -13.22 0.55
C GLY A 59 8.47 -11.83 1.09
N LEU A 60 7.46 -11.00 1.40
CA LEU A 60 7.66 -9.64 1.90
C LEU A 60 7.99 -9.58 3.40
N GLY A 61 7.73 -10.66 4.15
CA GLY A 61 7.93 -10.70 5.60
C GLY A 61 6.90 -9.88 6.39
N LEU A 62 5.66 -9.79 5.89
CA LEU A 62 4.52 -9.12 6.51
C LEU A 62 3.57 -10.15 7.12
N SER A 63 3.17 -9.95 8.38
CA SER A 63 2.02 -10.60 9.00
C SER A 63 0.83 -9.65 8.95
N LEU A 64 -0.31 -10.13 8.44
CA LEU A 64 -1.51 -9.31 8.21
C LEU A 64 -2.64 -9.68 9.16
N ALA A 65 -3.32 -8.67 9.71
CA ALA A 65 -4.54 -8.82 10.50
C ALA A 65 -5.68 -8.00 9.89
N GLY A 66 -6.91 -8.46 10.09
CA GLY A 66 -8.09 -7.66 9.81
C GLY A 66 -8.34 -6.64 10.92
N HIS A 67 -9.20 -5.67 10.64
CA HIS A 67 -9.72 -4.78 11.68
C HIS A 67 -10.46 -5.57 12.78
N LYS A 68 -10.41 -5.09 14.04
CA LYS A 68 -11.10 -5.71 15.19
C LYS A 68 -12.61 -5.79 14.97
N ASP A 69 -13.17 -4.68 14.48
CA ASP A 69 -14.55 -4.60 14.02
C ASP A 69 -14.66 -5.19 12.61
N ARG A 70 -15.33 -6.34 12.50
CA ARG A 70 -15.47 -7.11 11.25
C ARG A 70 -16.34 -6.42 10.20
N SER A 71 -17.12 -5.39 10.58
CA SER A 71 -17.85 -4.56 9.63
C SER A 71 -16.93 -3.62 8.85
N ARG A 72 -15.73 -3.33 9.40
CA ARG A 72 -14.70 -2.51 8.76
C ARG A 72 -13.69 -3.42 8.07
N MET A 73 -13.76 -3.51 6.75
CA MET A 73 -12.81 -4.29 5.97
C MET A 73 -11.51 -3.50 5.73
N ALA A 74 -10.59 -3.60 6.69
CA ALA A 74 -9.25 -3.02 6.60
C ALA A 74 -8.19 -4.07 6.98
N VAL A 75 -6.98 -3.89 6.43
CA VAL A 75 -5.87 -4.84 6.58
C VAL A 75 -4.68 -4.11 7.18
N PHE A 76 -4.22 -4.61 8.33
CA PHE A 76 -3.13 -4.03 9.09
C PHE A 76 -1.92 -4.95 9.12
N VAL A 77 -0.74 -4.37 9.21
CA VAL A 77 0.48 -5.08 9.57
C VAL A 77 0.46 -5.35 11.07
N CYS A 78 0.34 -6.62 11.45
CA CYS A 78 0.38 -7.03 12.87
C CYS A 78 1.75 -7.58 13.30
N GLY A 79 2.66 -7.78 12.35
CA GLY A 79 4.01 -8.27 12.63
C GLY A 79 4.90 -8.16 11.41
N LEU A 80 6.21 -8.03 11.69
CA LEU A 80 7.27 -8.02 10.69
C LEU A 80 8.21 -9.18 10.99
N ASN A 81 8.60 -9.93 9.95
CA ASN A 81 9.70 -10.88 10.10
C ASN A 81 11.00 -10.07 10.26
N PRO A 82 11.77 -10.21 11.36
CA PRO A 82 13.00 -9.45 11.60
C PRO A 82 14.04 -9.59 10.47
N ASN A 83 14.05 -10.76 9.82
CA ASN A 83 14.91 -11.06 8.68
C ASN A 83 14.16 -10.96 7.34
N GLY A 84 13.00 -10.30 7.32
CA GLY A 84 12.15 -10.10 6.16
C GLY A 84 12.45 -8.83 5.38
N ALA A 85 11.92 -8.74 4.16
CA ALA A 85 12.10 -7.58 3.29
C ALA A 85 11.52 -6.29 3.90
N ALA A 86 10.31 -6.36 4.45
CA ALA A 86 9.66 -5.23 5.10
C ALA A 86 10.48 -4.68 6.28
N SER A 87 10.97 -5.57 7.16
CA SER A 87 11.81 -5.17 8.30
C SER A 87 13.12 -4.52 7.84
N ARG A 88 13.80 -5.08 6.83
CA ARG A 88 15.05 -4.49 6.30
C ARG A 88 14.85 -3.14 5.62
N SER A 89 13.69 -2.92 4.98
CA SER A 89 13.40 -1.64 4.32
C SER A 89 13.21 -0.49 5.32
N GLY A 90 12.77 -0.79 6.54
CA GLY A 90 12.41 0.21 7.56
C GLY A 90 11.17 1.08 7.22
N GLY A 91 10.60 0.95 6.01
CA GLY A 91 9.51 1.80 5.55
C GLY A 91 8.13 1.41 6.06
N ILE A 92 7.94 0.14 6.44
CA ILE A 92 6.68 -0.40 6.98
C ILE A 92 6.86 -0.72 8.46
N GLN A 93 5.83 -0.43 9.25
CA GLN A 93 5.77 -0.65 10.69
C GLN A 93 4.52 -1.44 11.08
N VAL A 94 4.55 -2.05 12.27
CA VAL A 94 3.35 -2.66 12.87
C VAL A 94 2.32 -1.55 13.13
N GLY A 95 1.07 -1.82 12.79
CA GLY A 95 -0.03 -0.85 12.86
C GLY A 95 -0.36 -0.16 11.55
N ASP A 96 0.55 -0.20 10.56
CA ASP A 96 0.28 0.36 9.22
C ASP A 96 -0.90 -0.36 8.55
N GLU A 97 -1.81 0.42 7.97
CA GLU A 97 -2.88 -0.09 7.12
C GLU A 97 -2.38 -0.24 5.68
N ILE A 98 -2.58 -1.39 5.05
CA ILE A 98 -2.20 -1.59 3.64
C ILE A 98 -3.36 -1.18 2.75
N LEU A 99 -3.14 -0.14 1.95
CA LEU A 99 -4.14 0.42 1.04
C LEU A 99 -4.04 -0.21 -0.35
N GLU A 100 -2.83 -0.32 -0.90
CA GLU A 100 -2.58 -0.89 -2.23
C GLU A 100 -1.25 -1.62 -2.30
N VAL A 101 -1.17 -2.60 -3.20
CA VAL A 101 0.10 -3.26 -3.59
C VAL A 101 0.13 -3.43 -5.10
N ASN A 102 1.15 -2.89 -5.77
CA ASN A 102 1.37 -3.05 -7.21
C ASN A 102 0.15 -2.68 -8.09
N GLY A 103 -0.54 -1.60 -7.76
CA GLY A 103 -1.75 -1.17 -8.49
C GLY A 103 -3.02 -1.92 -8.09
N VAL A 104 -2.95 -2.88 -7.14
CA VAL A 104 -4.12 -3.60 -6.64
C VAL A 104 -4.61 -2.98 -5.33
N VAL A 105 -5.87 -2.55 -5.32
CA VAL A 105 -6.49 -1.94 -4.14
C VAL A 105 -6.89 -3.02 -3.13
N LEU A 106 -6.38 -2.88 -1.90
CA LEU A 106 -6.62 -3.75 -0.76
C LEU A 106 -7.53 -3.13 0.31
N GLN A 107 -7.74 -1.82 0.27
CA GLN A 107 -8.77 -1.15 1.07
C GLN A 107 -10.14 -1.81 0.82
N GLY A 108 -10.88 -2.12 1.88
CA GLY A 108 -12.17 -2.80 1.77
C GLY A 108 -12.07 -4.33 1.66
N ARG A 109 -10.87 -4.93 1.78
CA ARG A 109 -10.69 -6.40 1.75
C ARG A 109 -10.40 -6.95 3.14
N CYS A 110 -10.68 -8.24 3.34
CA CYS A 110 -10.22 -8.94 4.53
C CYS A 110 -8.74 -9.37 4.38
N HIS A 111 -8.07 -9.56 5.52
CA HIS A 111 -6.65 -9.92 5.54
C HIS A 111 -6.33 -11.23 4.82
N LEU A 112 -7.24 -12.22 4.82
CA LEU A 112 -7.07 -13.46 4.06
C LEU A 112 -7.03 -13.20 2.55
N ASN A 113 -7.96 -12.40 2.03
CA ASN A 113 -7.95 -12.02 0.61
C ASN A 113 -6.71 -11.20 0.25
N ALA A 114 -6.35 -10.22 1.08
CA ALA A 114 -5.15 -9.42 0.87
C ALA A 114 -3.87 -10.27 0.87
N SER A 115 -3.74 -11.23 1.79
CA SER A 115 -2.61 -12.15 1.84
C SER A 115 -2.50 -12.99 0.57
N ALA A 116 -3.63 -13.53 0.09
CA ALA A 116 -3.67 -14.32 -1.15
C ALA A 116 -3.25 -13.49 -2.37
N ILE A 117 -3.77 -12.26 -2.49
CA ILE A 117 -3.43 -11.33 -3.57
C ILE A 117 -1.93 -11.01 -3.55
N ILE A 118 -1.39 -10.58 -2.40
CA ILE A 118 0.03 -10.19 -2.28
C ILE A 118 0.97 -11.36 -2.61
N LYS A 119 0.60 -12.59 -2.22
CA LYS A 119 1.37 -13.80 -2.56
C LYS A 119 1.31 -14.12 -4.05
N GLY A 120 0.14 -13.94 -4.69
CA GLY A 120 -0.06 -14.22 -6.12
C GLY A 120 0.55 -13.19 -7.06
N LEU A 121 0.84 -11.98 -6.59
CA LEU A 121 1.46 -10.94 -7.40
C LEU A 121 2.86 -11.36 -7.89
N PRO A 122 3.18 -11.16 -9.18
CA PRO A 122 4.47 -11.53 -9.76
C PRO A 122 5.55 -10.46 -9.49
N GLY A 123 6.78 -10.82 -9.82
CA GLY A 123 7.92 -9.90 -9.81
C GLY A 123 8.68 -9.87 -8.47
N PRO A 124 9.91 -9.35 -8.49
CA PRO A 124 10.71 -9.20 -7.28
C PRO A 124 10.40 -7.90 -6.54
N MET A 125 9.93 -6.85 -7.22
CA MET A 125 9.70 -5.54 -6.60
C MET A 125 8.23 -5.27 -6.33
N PHE A 126 7.95 -4.73 -5.14
CA PHE A 126 6.62 -4.44 -4.65
C PHE A 126 6.53 -2.97 -4.25
N LYS A 127 5.59 -2.24 -4.84
CA LYS A 127 5.19 -0.91 -4.39
C LYS A 127 3.97 -1.05 -3.48
N VAL A 128 4.17 -0.75 -2.20
CA VAL A 128 3.14 -0.87 -1.16
C VAL A 128 2.74 0.54 -0.73
N ILE A 129 1.45 0.86 -0.83
CA ILE A 129 0.90 2.11 -0.30
C ILE A 129 0.30 1.80 1.07
N VAL A 130 0.80 2.48 2.11
CA VAL A 130 0.34 2.30 3.48
C VAL A 130 -0.19 3.60 4.08
N LEU A 131 -1.16 3.47 4.98
CA LEU A 131 -1.62 4.54 5.86
C LEU A 131 -1.03 4.31 7.26
N ARG A 132 -0.26 5.28 7.74
CA ARG A 132 0.30 5.30 9.09
C ARG A 132 -0.45 6.30 9.94
N ARG A 133 -1.08 5.80 11.00
CA ARG A 133 -1.65 6.63 12.07
C ARG A 133 -0.53 7.02 13.02
N ASP A 134 -0.42 8.31 13.31
CA ASP A 134 0.46 8.76 14.38
C ASP A 134 -0.10 8.21 15.71
N ALA A 135 0.78 7.66 16.56
CA ALA A 135 0.37 7.00 17.80
C ALA A 135 -0.21 7.98 18.85
N ALA A 136 -0.32 9.27 18.55
CA ALA A 136 -0.80 10.29 19.48
C ALA A 136 -2.31 10.34 19.73
N LEU A 137 -3.11 9.40 19.22
CA LEU A 137 -4.56 9.34 19.51
C LEU A 137 -5.02 7.89 19.72
N GLU A 138 -4.69 7.34 20.88
CA GLU A 138 -5.54 6.33 21.51
C GLU A 138 -6.14 6.99 22.77
N ASP A 139 -7.45 7.17 22.77
CA ASP A 139 -8.28 7.47 23.96
C ASP A 139 -8.38 6.22 24.85
#